data_AF-U6D269-F1
#
_entry.id   AF-U6D269-F1
#
_cell.length_a   1.000
_cell.length_b   1.000
_cell.length_c   1.000
_cell.angle_alpha   90.00
_cell.angle_beta   90.00
_cell.angle_gamma   90.00
#
_symmetry.space_group_name_H-M   'P 1'
#
loop_
_entity.id
_entity.type
_entity.pdbx_description
1 polymer ?
#
loop_
_entity_poly.entity_id
_entity_poly.type
_entity_poly.pdbx_seq_one_letter_code
_entity_poly.pdbx_strand_id
1 'polypeptide(L)'
;LLCLGTTVGCTMAVYAFSELMIKSPVSADQEGALLALPVVVCLLNLGAPYLFRCLAALERQDSPVLEVYLAICRNLIFKMAILGILCYHWLGRRVGTLQDQCWENFVGQELYRLTVLDFIFVLLDTLFGELVWRLISEKKLKRREKPEFDIAGNVLELIYGQTLTWLGVLFCPLLPAIQIIKLLLIFYVKKTSLLANCQAPRRPWLASHMSTVFVSLLCFPSFLGAAVFLCYAVWQVKPSSTCGPFRTLDTMYEAGKVWVRRLEAAGPRVSWLPWVHRYLVENTFPVYLVSALLLAVIYLNIQVVKGQRRVICLLKEQISNEGEDKVFLINRLHSVYERKERSRVGRSQEAERLVDGPDAW
;
A
#
# COMPACT_ATOMS: atom_id res chain seq x y z
N LEU A 1 12.10 -12.69 -11.92
CA LEU A 1 11.32 -13.84 -12.45
C LEU A 1 11.02 -14.88 -11.36
N LEU A 2 12.02 -15.31 -10.58
CA LEU A 2 11.85 -16.29 -9.48
C LEU A 2 10.77 -15.88 -8.44
N CYS A 3 10.74 -14.61 -8.01
CA CYS A 3 9.73 -14.12 -7.06
C CYS A 3 8.30 -14.12 -7.64
N LEU A 4 8.15 -13.90 -8.95
CA LEU A 4 6.84 -13.96 -9.62
C LEU A 4 6.40 -15.42 -9.78
N GLY A 5 7.32 -16.31 -10.17
CA GLY A 5 7.05 -17.75 -10.28
C GLY A 5 6.63 -18.37 -8.95
N THR A 6 7.30 -18.01 -7.85
CA THR A 6 6.92 -18.44 -6.49
C THR A 6 5.55 -17.89 -6.08
N THR A 7 5.26 -16.61 -6.35
CA THR A 7 3.95 -16.02 -6.09
C THR A 7 2.83 -16.74 -6.84
N VAL A 8 3.01 -16.98 -8.14
CA VAL A 8 2.05 -17.72 -8.97
C VAL A 8 1.89 -19.15 -8.47
N GLY A 9 2.99 -19.84 -8.17
CA GLY A 9 2.97 -21.21 -7.64
C GLY A 9 2.19 -21.32 -6.32
N CYS A 10 2.46 -20.44 -5.35
CA CYS A 10 1.73 -20.40 -4.09
C CYS A 10 0.24 -20.07 -4.30
N THR A 11 -0.08 -19.12 -5.18
CA THR A 11 -1.47 -18.75 -5.48
C THR A 11 -2.22 -19.91 -6.11
N MET A 12 -1.59 -20.64 -7.05
CA MET A 12 -2.17 -21.84 -7.66
C MET A 12 -2.32 -22.99 -6.67
N ALA A 13 -1.38 -23.14 -5.73
CA ALA A 13 -1.49 -24.13 -4.66
C ALA A 13 -2.67 -23.83 -3.73
N VAL A 14 -2.86 -22.57 -3.33
CA VAL A 14 -4.02 -22.13 -2.54
C VAL A 14 -5.33 -22.37 -3.31
N TYR A 15 -5.36 -22.05 -4.60
CA TYR A 15 -6.51 -22.34 -5.46
C TYR A 15 -6.86 -23.83 -5.50
N ALA A 16 -5.87 -24.68 -5.79
CA ALA A 16 -6.06 -26.13 -5.86
C ALA A 16 -6.47 -26.72 -4.51
N PHE A 17 -5.89 -26.24 -3.41
CA PHE A 17 -6.25 -26.66 -2.06
C PHE A 17 -7.69 -26.25 -1.72
N SER A 18 -8.07 -25.01 -2.04
CA SER A 18 -9.44 -24.51 -1.85
C SER A 18 -10.46 -25.33 -2.65
N GLU A 19 -10.13 -25.72 -3.88
CA GLU A 19 -10.94 -26.61 -4.72
C GLU A 19 -11.10 -28.02 -4.12
N LEU A 20 -10.02 -28.59 -3.58
CA LEU A 20 -10.07 -29.90 -2.90
C LEU A 20 -10.98 -29.86 -1.66
N MET A 21 -10.95 -28.75 -0.93
CA MET A 21 -11.81 -28.52 0.23
C MET A 21 -13.28 -28.31 -0.12
N ILE A 22 -13.62 -27.92 -1.36
CA ILE A 22 -15.01 -27.95 -1.84
C ILE A 22 -15.46 -29.38 -2.10
N LYS A 23 -14.64 -30.15 -2.84
CA LYS A 23 -15.03 -31.47 -3.37
C LYS A 23 -15.13 -32.55 -2.30
N SER A 24 -14.47 -32.35 -1.16
CA SER A 24 -14.53 -33.26 -0.03
C SER A 24 -15.56 -32.72 0.97
N PRO A 25 -16.82 -33.19 0.96
CA PRO A 25 -17.77 -32.85 2.01
C PRO A 25 -17.28 -33.54 3.28
N VAL A 26 -16.45 -32.81 4.05
CA VAL A 26 -15.95 -33.29 5.33
C VAL A 26 -17.15 -33.48 6.25
N SER A 27 -17.31 -34.68 6.78
CA SER A 27 -18.31 -35.01 7.80
C SER A 27 -18.15 -34.05 8.99
N ALA A 28 -19.27 -33.69 9.61
CA ALA A 28 -19.37 -32.67 10.66
C ALA A 28 -18.46 -32.85 11.90
N ASP A 29 -17.71 -33.96 12.00
CA ASP A 29 -16.83 -34.29 13.12
C ASP A 29 -15.40 -33.74 13.01
N GLN A 30 -15.01 -33.10 11.90
CA GLN A 30 -13.62 -32.64 11.71
C GLN A 30 -13.50 -31.12 11.60
N GLU A 31 -13.76 -30.43 12.72
CA GLU A 31 -13.55 -28.98 12.89
C GLU A 31 -12.15 -28.51 12.42
N GLY A 32 -11.13 -29.38 12.53
CA GLY A 32 -9.78 -29.12 12.04
C GLY A 32 -9.67 -28.89 10.53
N ALA A 33 -10.59 -29.45 9.73
CA ALA A 33 -10.60 -29.25 8.29
C ALA A 33 -11.00 -27.81 7.91
N LEU A 34 -11.87 -27.17 8.69
CA LEU A 34 -12.29 -25.78 8.48
C LEU A 34 -11.17 -24.77 8.76
N LEU A 35 -10.19 -25.14 9.60
CA LEU A 35 -9.03 -24.31 9.90
C LEU A 35 -7.88 -24.53 8.89
N ALA A 36 -7.91 -25.61 8.10
CA ALA A 36 -6.79 -25.99 7.24
C ALA A 36 -6.46 -24.91 6.19
N LEU A 37 -7.47 -24.36 5.52
CA LEU A 37 -7.28 -23.30 4.51
C LEU A 37 -6.66 -22.03 5.12
N PRO A 38 -7.26 -21.41 6.17
CA PRO A 38 -6.65 -20.21 6.75
C PRO A 38 -5.29 -20.49 7.40
N VAL A 39 -5.02 -21.70 7.93
CA VAL A 39 -3.68 -22.07 8.41
C VAL A 39 -2.66 -22.07 7.26
N VAL A 40 -2.97 -22.69 6.12
CA VAL A 40 -2.08 -22.68 4.94
C VAL A 40 -1.82 -21.25 4.46
N VAL A 41 -2.87 -20.42 4.39
CA VAL A 41 -2.74 -19.02 3.99
C VAL A 41 -1.86 -18.22 4.95
N CYS A 42 -2.05 -18.37 6.27
CA CYS A 42 -1.23 -17.71 7.28
C CYS A 42 0.24 -18.18 7.23
N LEU A 43 0.48 -19.49 7.05
CA LEU A 43 1.84 -20.03 6.89
C LEU A 43 2.54 -19.47 5.66
N LEU A 44 1.82 -19.35 4.53
CA LEU A 44 2.35 -18.75 3.31
C LEU A 44 2.64 -17.26 3.51
N ASN A 45 1.72 -16.52 4.13
CA ASN A 45 1.91 -15.09 4.42
C ASN A 45 3.08 -14.82 5.37
N LEU A 46 3.33 -15.73 6.31
CA LEU A 46 4.46 -15.64 7.24
C LEU A 46 5.79 -16.06 6.57
N GLY A 47 5.78 -17.16 5.81
CA GLY A 47 6.99 -17.73 5.19
C GLY A 47 7.49 -16.97 3.96
N ALA A 48 6.59 -16.43 3.13
CA ALA A 48 6.96 -15.78 1.88
C ALA A 48 7.92 -14.59 2.03
N PRO A 49 7.77 -13.68 3.01
CA PRO A 49 8.76 -12.62 3.25
C PRO A 49 10.18 -13.15 3.47
N TYR A 50 10.32 -14.25 4.23
CA TYR A 50 11.62 -14.88 4.48
C TYR A 50 12.19 -15.51 3.21
N LEU A 51 11.35 -16.19 2.42
CA LEU A 51 11.74 -16.74 1.12
C LEU A 51 12.18 -15.64 0.15
N PHE A 52 11.44 -14.52 0.06
CA PHE A 52 11.80 -13.40 -0.79
C PHE A 52 13.11 -12.73 -0.36
N ARG A 53 13.40 -12.64 0.94
CA ARG A 53 14.71 -12.18 1.42
C ARG A 53 15.85 -13.12 1.00
N CYS A 54 15.64 -14.43 1.09
CA CYS A 54 16.62 -15.42 0.62
C CYS A 54 16.84 -15.31 -0.91
N LEU A 55 15.77 -15.13 -1.68
CA LEU A 55 15.86 -14.94 -3.12
C LEU A 55 16.50 -13.59 -3.48
N ALA A 56 16.24 -12.54 -2.71
CA ALA A 56 16.88 -11.24 -2.88
C ALA A 56 18.40 -11.33 -2.64
N ALA A 57 18.85 -12.14 -1.68
CA ALA A 57 20.29 -12.38 -1.46
C ALA A 57 20.99 -13.03 -2.67
N LEU A 58 20.25 -13.73 -3.54
CA LEU A 58 20.77 -14.28 -4.80
C LEU A 58 20.78 -13.24 -5.94
N GLU A 59 19.95 -12.19 -5.85
CA GLU A 59 19.88 -11.10 -6.82
C GLU A 59 20.83 -9.98 -6.38
N ARG A 60 22.00 -9.84 -7.02
CA ARG A 60 22.89 -8.69 -6.79
C ARG A 60 22.14 -7.38 -7.10
N GLN A 61 21.87 -6.56 -6.09
CA GLN A 61 21.22 -5.26 -6.23
C GLN A 61 22.22 -4.13 -5.95
N ASP A 62 22.27 -3.16 -6.86
CA ASP A 62 23.23 -2.05 -6.81
C ASP A 62 22.80 -0.92 -5.85
N SER A 63 21.54 -0.89 -5.40
CA SER A 63 21.00 0.18 -4.54
C SER A 63 20.18 -0.37 -3.35
N PRO A 64 20.53 0.00 -2.10
CA PRO A 64 19.82 -0.44 -0.89
C PRO A 64 18.40 0.13 -0.78
N VAL A 65 18.13 1.25 -1.48
CA VAL A 65 16.81 1.88 -1.50
C VAL A 65 15.85 1.05 -2.34
N LEU A 66 16.32 0.66 -3.52
CA LEU A 66 15.55 -0.11 -4.47
C LEU A 66 15.23 -1.50 -3.92
N GLU A 67 16.17 -2.09 -3.18
CA GLU A 67 16.00 -3.36 -2.46
C GLU A 67 14.78 -3.34 -1.52
N VAL A 68 14.67 -2.30 -0.68
CA VAL A 68 13.53 -2.15 0.26
C VAL A 68 12.21 -1.97 -0.50
N TYR A 69 12.16 -1.13 -1.53
CA TYR A 69 10.94 -0.94 -2.32
C TYR A 69 10.51 -2.21 -3.04
N LEU A 70 11.45 -2.94 -3.65
CA LEU A 70 11.16 -4.21 -4.31
C LEU A 70 10.69 -5.27 -3.32
N ALA A 71 11.27 -5.32 -2.12
CA ALA A 71 10.82 -6.21 -1.06
C ALA A 71 9.36 -5.90 -0.65
N ILE A 72 9.02 -4.63 -0.44
CA ILE A 72 7.64 -4.20 -0.12
C ILE A 72 6.68 -4.60 -1.25
N CYS A 73 7.01 -4.27 -2.49
CA CYS A 73 6.16 -4.56 -3.65
C CYS A 73 5.95 -6.08 -3.83
N ARG A 74 7.00 -6.89 -3.73
CA ARG A 74 6.91 -8.36 -3.85
C ARG A 74 5.99 -8.96 -2.78
N ASN A 75 6.17 -8.55 -1.53
CA ASN A 75 5.34 -9.02 -0.42
C ASN A 75 3.88 -8.57 -0.56
N LEU A 76 3.65 -7.33 -0.99
CA LEU A 76 2.30 -6.83 -1.20
C LEU A 76 1.60 -7.57 -2.34
N ILE A 77 2.25 -7.69 -3.51
CA ILE A 77 1.70 -8.41 -4.66
C ILE A 77 1.36 -9.85 -4.27
N PHE A 78 2.22 -10.51 -3.49
CA PHE A 78 1.95 -11.84 -2.97
C PHE A 78 0.68 -11.92 -2.12
N LYS A 79 0.55 -11.05 -1.11
CA LYS A 79 -0.63 -11.02 -0.24
C LYS A 79 -1.92 -10.69 -1.02
N MET A 80 -1.84 -9.73 -1.94
CA MET A 80 -2.98 -9.35 -2.78
C MET A 80 -3.38 -10.45 -3.77
N ALA A 81 -2.42 -11.21 -4.31
CA ALA A 81 -2.69 -12.34 -5.20
C ALA A 81 -3.41 -13.48 -4.46
N ILE A 82 -2.93 -13.85 -3.26
CA ILE A 82 -3.59 -14.84 -2.42
C ILE A 82 -4.99 -14.37 -2.02
N LEU A 83 -5.13 -13.11 -1.61
CA LEU A 83 -6.43 -12.58 -1.23
C LEU A 83 -7.41 -12.51 -2.42
N GLY A 84 -6.91 -12.10 -3.59
CA GLY A 84 -7.70 -12.04 -4.82
C GLY A 84 -8.23 -13.41 -5.24
N ILE A 85 -7.41 -14.48 -5.16
CA ILE A 85 -7.87 -15.83 -5.52
C ILE A 85 -8.88 -16.37 -4.51
N LEU A 86 -8.72 -16.06 -3.21
CA LEU A 86 -9.71 -16.40 -2.18
C LEU A 86 -11.03 -15.68 -2.43
N CYS A 87 -10.99 -14.38 -2.72
CA CYS A 87 -12.18 -13.59 -3.08
C CYS A 87 -12.92 -14.15 -4.32
N TYR A 88 -12.17 -14.50 -5.36
CA TYR A 88 -12.73 -15.14 -6.55
C TYR A 88 -13.39 -16.48 -6.21
N HIS A 89 -12.74 -17.29 -5.38
CA HIS A 89 -13.24 -18.60 -4.99
C HIS A 89 -14.50 -18.49 -4.10
N TRP A 90 -14.51 -17.56 -3.15
CA TRP A 90 -15.65 -17.28 -2.27
C TRP A 90 -16.89 -16.84 -3.05
N LEU A 91 -16.77 -15.86 -3.96
CA LEU A 91 -17.93 -15.32 -4.69
C LEU A 91 -18.30 -16.12 -5.93
N GLY A 92 -17.33 -16.72 -6.63
CA GLY A 92 -17.58 -17.43 -7.88
C GLY A 92 -17.97 -18.89 -7.69
N ARG A 93 -17.16 -19.66 -6.94
CA ARG A 93 -17.30 -21.13 -6.85
C ARG A 93 -18.18 -21.55 -5.68
N ARG A 94 -18.02 -20.92 -4.51
CA ARG A 94 -18.77 -21.30 -3.29
C ARG A 94 -20.24 -20.89 -3.35
N VAL A 95 -20.57 -19.75 -3.96
CA VAL A 95 -21.96 -19.30 -4.13
C VAL A 95 -22.77 -20.32 -4.94
N GLY A 96 -22.20 -20.87 -6.02
CA GLY A 96 -22.90 -21.86 -6.85
C GLY A 96 -23.00 -23.27 -6.23
N THR A 97 -22.13 -23.62 -5.29
CA THR A 97 -22.12 -24.96 -4.65
C THR A 97 -22.92 -25.01 -3.36
N LEU A 98 -23.06 -23.88 -2.66
CA LEU A 98 -23.77 -23.76 -1.38
C LEU A 98 -25.23 -23.31 -1.57
N GLN A 99 -25.92 -23.82 -2.58
CA GLN A 99 -27.29 -23.35 -2.91
C GLN A 99 -28.30 -23.60 -1.77
N ASP A 100 -28.05 -24.62 -0.95
CA ASP A 100 -28.87 -24.98 0.24
C ASP A 100 -28.34 -24.39 1.55
N GLN A 101 -27.16 -23.75 1.56
CA GLN A 101 -26.52 -23.16 2.74
C GLN A 101 -26.38 -21.63 2.62
N CYS A 102 -26.08 -20.98 3.73
CA CYS A 102 -25.85 -19.53 3.79
C CYS A 102 -24.43 -19.20 3.35
N TRP A 103 -24.22 -18.83 2.08
CA TRP A 103 -22.89 -18.50 1.60
C TRP A 103 -22.34 -17.23 2.28
N GLU A 104 -23.19 -16.26 2.64
CA GLU A 104 -22.78 -15.03 3.32
C GLU A 104 -22.15 -15.35 4.69
N ASN A 105 -22.78 -16.26 5.44
CA ASN A 105 -22.25 -16.72 6.73
C ASN A 105 -20.95 -17.49 6.54
N PHE A 106 -20.84 -18.30 5.50
CA PHE A 106 -19.62 -19.03 5.20
C PHE A 106 -18.44 -18.08 4.93
N VAL A 107 -18.64 -17.07 4.08
CA VAL A 107 -17.62 -16.04 3.79
C VAL A 107 -17.25 -15.27 5.06
N GLY A 108 -18.23 -14.89 5.88
CA GLY A 108 -17.99 -14.23 7.16
C GLY A 108 -17.19 -15.10 8.14
N GLN A 109 -17.49 -16.39 8.22
CA GLN A 109 -16.77 -17.34 9.08
C GLN A 109 -15.32 -17.56 8.61
N GLU A 110 -15.09 -17.70 7.30
CA GLU A 110 -13.74 -17.84 6.75
C GLU A 110 -12.89 -16.59 7.02
N LEU A 111 -13.44 -15.39 6.79
CA LEU A 111 -12.75 -14.12 7.08
C LEU A 111 -12.48 -13.92 8.58
N TYR A 112 -13.40 -14.36 9.43
CA TYR A 112 -13.19 -14.39 10.89
C TYR A 112 -12.04 -15.33 11.27
N ARG A 113 -12.08 -16.59 10.83
CA ARG A 113 -11.03 -17.59 11.10
C ARG A 113 -9.67 -17.10 10.59
N LEU A 114 -9.63 -16.53 9.40
CA LEU A 114 -8.41 -15.97 8.81
C LEU A 114 -7.86 -14.80 9.64
N THR A 115 -8.72 -13.87 10.07
CA THR A 115 -8.31 -12.73 10.92
C THR A 115 -7.73 -13.18 12.27
N VAL A 116 -8.36 -14.19 12.90
CA VAL A 116 -7.94 -14.75 14.20
C VAL A 116 -6.65 -15.56 14.06
N LEU A 117 -6.55 -16.42 13.05
CA LEU A 117 -5.32 -17.19 12.81
C LEU A 117 -4.16 -16.26 12.46
N ASP A 118 -4.38 -15.25 11.61
CA ASP A 118 -3.37 -14.24 11.30
C ASP A 118 -2.87 -13.53 12.57
N PHE A 119 -3.77 -13.20 13.51
CA PHE A 119 -3.38 -12.66 14.82
C PHE A 119 -2.49 -13.63 15.61
N ILE A 120 -2.85 -14.91 15.67
CA ILE A 120 -2.06 -15.93 16.37
C ILE A 120 -0.68 -16.06 15.71
N PHE A 121 -0.59 -16.16 14.39
CA PHE A 121 0.67 -16.28 13.68
C PHE A 121 1.57 -15.05 13.84
N VAL A 122 1.01 -13.84 13.82
CA VAL A 122 1.77 -12.59 14.07
C VAL A 122 2.30 -12.56 15.51
N LEU A 123 1.51 -12.99 16.50
CA LEU A 123 1.97 -13.11 17.88
C LEU A 123 3.08 -14.16 18.02
N LEU A 124 2.90 -15.33 17.40
CA LEU A 124 3.89 -16.40 17.42
C LEU A 124 5.21 -15.94 16.79
N ASP A 125 5.16 -15.28 15.64
CA ASP A 125 6.34 -14.72 14.97
C ASP A 125 7.04 -13.67 15.85
N THR A 126 6.28 -12.77 16.47
CA THR A 126 6.85 -11.72 17.32
C THR A 126 7.50 -12.28 18.60
N LEU A 127 6.85 -13.26 19.25
CA LEU A 127 7.33 -13.82 20.51
C LEU A 127 8.44 -14.86 20.29
N PHE A 128 8.22 -15.81 19.39
CA PHE A 128 9.15 -16.91 19.16
C PHE A 128 10.17 -16.59 18.07
N GLY A 129 9.77 -15.90 16.99
CA GLY A 129 10.69 -15.56 15.90
C GLY A 129 11.84 -14.67 16.37
N GLU A 130 11.54 -13.61 17.12
CA GLU A 130 12.57 -12.73 17.71
C GLU A 130 13.45 -13.47 18.74
N LEU A 131 12.84 -14.30 19.59
CA LEU A 131 13.55 -15.06 20.61
C LEU A 131 14.51 -16.09 19.98
N VAL A 132 14.02 -16.86 19.01
CA VAL A 132 14.79 -17.85 18.26
C VAL A 132 15.92 -17.16 17.51
N TRP A 133 15.63 -16.03 16.85
CA TRP A 133 16.66 -15.25 16.17
C TRP A 133 17.76 -14.78 17.12
N ARG A 134 17.39 -14.27 18.30
CA ARG A 134 18.34 -13.85 19.33
C ARG A 134 19.21 -15.01 19.81
N LEU A 135 18.60 -16.16 20.12
CA LEU A 135 19.33 -17.35 20.56
C LEU A 135 20.31 -17.86 19.50
N ILE A 136 19.91 -17.85 18.23
CA ILE A 136 20.76 -18.26 17.10
C ILE A 136 21.90 -17.25 16.88
N SER A 137 21.63 -15.95 16.92
CA SER A 137 22.65 -14.91 16.74
C SER A 137 23.69 -14.93 17.84
N GLU A 138 23.26 -15.07 19.09
CA GLU A 138 24.15 -15.15 20.25
C GLU A 138 24.99 -16.43 20.25
N LYS A 139 24.39 -17.60 19.95
CA LYS A 139 25.10 -18.89 20.00
C LYS A 139 25.93 -19.20 18.76
N LYS A 140 25.39 -19.01 17.55
CA LYS A 140 26.04 -19.43 16.29
C LYS A 140 26.88 -18.34 15.65
N LEU A 141 26.40 -17.10 15.64
CA LEU A 141 27.00 -16.04 14.84
C LEU A 141 27.97 -15.16 15.64
N LYS A 142 28.04 -15.32 16.98
CA LYS A 142 28.78 -14.47 17.93
C LYS A 142 28.56 -12.96 17.70
N ARG A 143 27.46 -12.60 17.02
CA ARG A 143 27.12 -11.23 16.66
C ARG A 143 26.17 -10.72 17.73
N ARG A 144 26.68 -9.83 18.59
CA ARG A 144 25.91 -9.13 19.64
C ARG A 144 25.09 -7.95 19.09
N GLU A 145 25.09 -7.72 17.77
CA GLU A 145 24.28 -6.66 17.17
C GLU A 145 22.80 -7.02 17.24
N LYS A 146 22.01 -6.12 17.85
CA LYS A 146 20.56 -6.24 17.91
C LYS A 146 19.97 -6.06 16.51
N PRO A 147 18.94 -6.82 16.12
CA PRO A 147 18.28 -6.64 14.83
C PRO A 147 17.65 -5.25 14.72
N GLU A 148 17.68 -4.67 13.51
CA GLU A 148 16.96 -3.45 13.18
C GLU A 148 15.45 -3.74 13.06
N PHE A 149 14.62 -2.80 13.53
CA PHE A 149 13.17 -2.95 13.45
C PHE A 149 12.68 -2.74 12.01
N ASP A 150 12.13 -3.79 11.39
CA ASP A 150 11.56 -3.72 10.04
C ASP A 150 10.18 -3.03 10.06
N ILE A 151 10.19 -1.72 9.90
CA ILE A 151 8.96 -0.90 9.83
C ILE A 151 8.08 -1.34 8.66
N ALA A 152 8.67 -1.65 7.51
CA ALA A 152 7.95 -1.93 6.28
C ALA A 152 7.16 -3.24 6.34
N GLY A 153 7.75 -4.29 6.91
CA GLY A 153 7.09 -5.57 7.16
C GLY A 153 5.88 -5.42 8.08
N ASN A 154 6.06 -4.73 9.22
CA ASN A 154 4.98 -4.51 10.18
C ASN A 154 3.84 -3.64 9.58
N VAL A 155 4.16 -2.60 8.80
CA VAL A 155 3.13 -1.80 8.13
C VAL A 155 2.36 -2.63 7.09
N LEU A 156 3.03 -3.53 6.38
CA LEU A 156 2.36 -4.39 5.40
C LEU A 156 1.46 -5.45 6.05
N GLU A 157 1.79 -5.92 7.26
CA GLU A 157 0.88 -6.74 8.09
C GLU A 157 -0.34 -5.93 8.54
N LEU A 158 -0.15 -4.68 8.94
CA LEU A 158 -1.26 -3.78 9.30
C LEU A 158 -2.20 -3.56 8.11
N ILE A 159 -1.66 -3.23 6.93
CA ILE A 159 -2.45 -3.04 5.70
C ILE A 159 -3.26 -4.30 5.39
N TYR A 160 -2.63 -5.49 5.45
CA TYR A 160 -3.30 -6.76 5.20
C TYR A 160 -4.47 -7.02 6.17
N GLY A 161 -4.26 -6.81 7.48
CA GLY A 161 -5.32 -6.97 8.47
C GLY A 161 -6.49 -5.99 8.27
N GLN A 162 -6.19 -4.76 7.84
CA GLN A 162 -7.21 -3.77 7.45
C GLN A 162 -7.97 -4.23 6.20
N THR A 163 -7.29 -4.78 5.19
CA THR A 163 -7.95 -5.34 4.00
C THR A 163 -8.94 -6.45 4.37
N LEU A 164 -8.54 -7.40 5.22
CA LEU A 164 -9.42 -8.48 5.69
C LEU A 164 -10.66 -7.94 6.40
N THR A 165 -10.48 -6.92 7.23
CA THR A 165 -11.58 -6.28 7.94
C THR A 165 -12.56 -5.61 6.97
N TRP A 166 -12.05 -4.91 5.97
CA TRP A 166 -12.89 -4.27 4.95
C TRP A 166 -13.62 -5.27 4.07
N LEU A 167 -12.97 -6.39 3.69
CA LEU A 167 -13.65 -7.46 2.96
C LEU A 167 -14.77 -8.10 3.77
N GLY A 168 -14.58 -8.24 5.09
CA GLY A 168 -15.50 -8.97 5.95
C GLY A 168 -16.58 -8.13 6.63
N VAL A 169 -16.49 -6.79 6.62
CA VAL A 169 -17.40 -5.93 7.39
C VAL A 169 -18.88 -6.14 7.07
N LEU A 170 -19.20 -6.45 5.80
CA LEU A 170 -20.57 -6.71 5.35
C LEU A 170 -21.10 -8.05 5.89
N PHE A 171 -20.24 -9.07 5.94
CA PHE A 171 -20.61 -10.46 6.28
C PHE A 171 -20.46 -10.75 7.78
N CYS A 172 -19.54 -10.06 8.45
CA CYS A 172 -19.26 -10.18 9.88
C CYS A 172 -19.14 -8.76 10.48
N PRO A 173 -20.24 -8.15 10.95
CA PRO A 173 -20.24 -6.78 11.44
C PRO A 173 -19.43 -6.59 12.73
N LEU A 174 -19.09 -7.67 13.44
CA LEU A 174 -18.24 -7.64 14.63
C LEU A 174 -16.74 -7.63 14.30
N LEU A 175 -16.36 -7.90 13.04
CA LEU A 175 -14.97 -7.99 12.61
C LEU A 175 -14.15 -6.70 12.89
N PRO A 176 -14.69 -5.48 12.72
CA PRO A 176 -13.98 -4.26 13.10
C PRO A 176 -13.66 -4.18 14.60
N ALA A 177 -14.56 -4.65 15.48
CA ALA A 177 -14.31 -4.66 16.92
C ALA A 177 -13.18 -5.64 17.27
N ILE A 178 -13.19 -6.83 16.67
CA ILE A 178 -12.11 -7.82 16.79
C ILE A 178 -10.79 -7.23 16.28
N GLN A 179 -10.82 -6.52 15.16
CA GLN A 179 -9.64 -5.86 14.61
C GLN A 179 -9.07 -4.78 15.53
N ILE A 180 -9.93 -3.97 16.18
CA ILE A 180 -9.48 -2.97 17.15
C ILE A 180 -8.75 -3.66 18.32
N ILE A 181 -9.34 -4.72 18.89
CA ILE A 181 -8.73 -5.49 19.97
C ILE A 181 -7.38 -6.08 19.52
N LYS A 182 -7.34 -6.71 18.33
CA LYS A 182 -6.14 -7.25 17.72
C LYS A 182 -5.04 -6.19 17.59
N LEU A 183 -5.36 -5.01 17.06
CA LEU A 183 -4.41 -3.92 16.86
C LEU A 183 -3.86 -3.40 18.20
N LEU A 184 -4.71 -3.27 19.22
CA LEU A 184 -4.28 -2.88 20.56
C LEU A 184 -3.29 -3.91 21.15
N LEU A 185 -3.62 -5.20 21.08
CA LEU A 185 -2.77 -6.28 21.59
C LEU A 185 -1.43 -6.34 20.85
N ILE A 186 -1.45 -6.32 19.51
CA ILE A 186 -0.23 -6.32 18.68
C ILE A 186 0.62 -5.09 18.99
N PHE A 187 0.01 -3.91 19.16
CA PHE A 187 0.73 -2.68 19.48
C PHE A 187 1.52 -2.81 20.79
N TYR A 188 0.89 -3.30 21.88
CA TYR A 188 1.59 -3.47 23.14
C TYR A 188 2.69 -4.53 23.06
N VAL A 189 2.41 -5.68 22.43
CA VAL A 189 3.40 -6.75 22.26
C VAL A 189 4.61 -6.26 21.45
N LYS A 190 4.39 -5.70 20.25
CA LYS A 190 5.46 -5.16 19.40
C LYS A 190 6.21 -4.00 20.06
N LYS A 191 5.53 -3.13 20.83
CA LYS A 191 6.17 -2.07 21.60
C LYS A 191 7.14 -2.65 22.64
N THR A 192 6.70 -3.67 23.39
CA THR A 192 7.58 -4.31 24.37
C THR A 192 8.75 -5.03 23.73
N SER A 193 8.53 -5.73 22.61
CA SER A 193 9.61 -6.43 21.91
C SER A 193 10.61 -5.43 21.30
N LEU A 194 10.14 -4.32 20.71
CA LEU A 194 10.98 -3.23 20.21
C LEU A 194 11.88 -2.64 21.30
N LEU A 195 11.33 -2.34 22.48
CA LEU A 195 12.08 -1.75 23.60
C LEU A 195 13.10 -2.72 24.20
N ALA A 196 12.81 -4.03 24.20
CA ALA A 196 13.68 -5.04 24.78
C ALA A 196 14.77 -5.55 23.82
N ASN A 197 14.41 -5.82 22.57
CA ASN A 197 15.21 -6.62 21.64
C ASN A 197 15.87 -5.83 20.50
N CYS A 198 15.32 -4.68 20.10
CA CYS A 198 15.78 -3.98 18.89
C CYS A 198 16.69 -2.78 19.22
N GLN A 199 17.52 -2.39 18.24
CA GLN A 199 18.23 -1.11 18.25
C GLN A 199 17.44 -0.08 17.44
N ALA A 200 17.53 1.19 17.83
CA ALA A 200 16.98 2.28 17.03
C ALA A 200 17.59 2.25 15.61
N PRO A 201 16.79 2.39 14.55
CA PRO A 201 17.29 2.31 13.18
C PRO A 201 18.36 3.39 12.95
N ARG A 202 19.56 2.99 12.47
CA ARG A 202 20.72 3.90 12.31
C ARG A 202 20.50 4.99 11.27
N ARG A 203 19.49 4.84 10.42
CA ARG A 203 19.08 5.82 9.43
C ARG A 203 17.60 6.14 9.69
N PRO A 204 17.24 7.33 10.21
CA PRO A 204 15.83 7.79 10.33
C PRO A 204 15.16 8.06 8.95
N TRP A 205 15.69 7.43 7.91
CA TRP A 205 15.75 7.85 6.53
C TRP A 205 14.44 7.47 5.83
N LEU A 206 13.74 8.49 5.30
CA LEU A 206 12.54 8.45 4.44
C LEU A 206 11.12 8.56 5.07
N ALA A 207 10.94 9.06 6.30
CA ALA A 207 9.63 9.15 6.96
C ALA A 207 8.48 9.82 6.16
N SER A 208 8.77 10.88 5.38
CA SER A 208 7.74 11.60 4.58
C SER A 208 7.40 10.92 3.23
N HIS A 209 8.38 10.33 2.57
CA HIS A 209 8.16 9.67 1.28
C HIS A 209 7.51 8.29 1.47
N MET A 210 7.91 7.54 2.51
CA MET A 210 7.33 6.24 2.81
C MET A 210 5.91 6.33 3.35
N SER A 211 5.55 7.37 4.11
CA SER A 211 4.16 7.57 4.53
C SER A 211 3.23 7.72 3.33
N THR A 212 3.63 8.50 2.32
CA THR A 212 2.89 8.66 1.07
C THR A 212 2.77 7.33 0.32
N VAL A 213 3.84 6.54 0.27
CA VAL A 213 3.83 5.21 -0.35
C VAL A 213 2.89 4.27 0.41
N PHE A 214 3.00 4.16 1.73
CA PHE A 214 2.13 3.28 2.53
C PHE A 214 0.66 3.70 2.48
N VAL A 215 0.36 5.01 2.51
CA VAL A 215 -1.00 5.53 2.33
C VAL A 215 -1.50 5.19 0.92
N SER A 216 -0.67 5.33 -0.11
CA SER A 216 -1.00 4.91 -1.47
C SER A 216 -1.29 3.40 -1.53
N LEU A 217 -0.46 2.55 -0.91
CA LEU A 217 -0.68 1.11 -0.84
C LEU A 217 -1.92 0.73 -0.02
N LEU A 218 -2.28 1.52 1.00
CA LEU A 218 -3.50 1.31 1.75
C LEU A 218 -4.75 1.68 0.93
N CYS A 219 -4.72 2.81 0.23
CA CYS A 219 -5.86 3.33 -0.52
C CYS A 219 -6.10 2.58 -1.83
N PHE A 220 -5.05 2.36 -2.63
CA PHE A 220 -5.19 1.84 -3.99
C PHE A 220 -5.37 0.31 -4.03
N PRO A 221 -4.40 -0.55 -3.65
CA PRO A 221 -4.64 -1.99 -3.74
C PRO A 221 -5.56 -2.52 -2.64
N SER A 222 -5.47 -2.02 -1.40
CA SER A 222 -6.24 -2.56 -0.27
C SER A 222 -7.69 -2.04 -0.23
N PHE A 223 -7.90 -0.73 -0.03
CA PHE A 223 -9.24 -0.17 0.13
C PHE A 223 -10.09 -0.27 -1.15
N LEU A 224 -9.54 0.18 -2.30
CA LEU A 224 -10.27 0.07 -3.57
C LEU A 224 -10.54 -1.39 -3.93
N GLY A 225 -9.60 -2.30 -3.69
CA GLY A 225 -9.78 -3.73 -3.92
C GLY A 225 -10.92 -4.32 -3.09
N ALA A 226 -10.97 -4.00 -1.79
CA ALA A 226 -12.06 -4.41 -0.91
C ALA A 226 -13.40 -3.77 -1.31
N ALA A 227 -13.39 -2.50 -1.69
CA ALA A 227 -14.59 -1.81 -2.18
C ALA A 227 -15.12 -2.45 -3.46
N VAL A 228 -14.26 -2.78 -4.43
CA VAL A 228 -14.66 -3.49 -5.67
C VAL A 228 -15.27 -4.84 -5.34
N PHE A 229 -14.66 -5.62 -4.45
CA PHE A 229 -15.20 -6.89 -3.99
C PHE A 229 -16.60 -6.75 -3.37
N LEU A 230 -16.77 -5.82 -2.44
CA LEU A 230 -18.06 -5.57 -1.80
C LEU A 230 -19.11 -5.06 -2.79
N CYS A 231 -18.76 -4.12 -3.66
CA CYS A 231 -19.65 -3.61 -4.69
C CYS A 231 -20.10 -4.74 -5.62
N TYR A 232 -19.18 -5.59 -6.08
CA TYR A 232 -19.53 -6.75 -6.89
C TYR A 232 -20.47 -7.71 -6.15
N ALA A 233 -20.19 -8.01 -4.87
CA ALA A 233 -21.05 -8.86 -4.05
C ALA A 233 -22.47 -8.26 -3.88
N VAL A 234 -22.57 -6.94 -3.67
CA VAL A 234 -23.85 -6.26 -3.44
C VAL A 234 -24.69 -6.13 -4.71
N TRP A 235 -24.06 -5.89 -5.86
CA TRP A 235 -24.74 -5.64 -7.14
C TRP A 235 -25.00 -6.91 -7.96
N GLN A 236 -24.05 -7.84 -8.01
CA GLN A 236 -24.08 -8.93 -8.99
C GLN A 236 -24.36 -10.31 -8.38
N VAL A 237 -24.09 -10.49 -7.09
CA VAL A 237 -24.25 -11.79 -6.45
C VAL A 237 -25.63 -11.91 -5.82
N LYS A 238 -26.36 -12.97 -6.21
CA LYS A 238 -27.67 -13.26 -5.66
C LYS A 238 -27.53 -13.73 -4.20
N PRO A 239 -28.24 -13.10 -3.24
CA PRO A 239 -28.19 -13.51 -1.84
C PRO A 239 -28.80 -14.90 -1.65
N SER A 240 -28.42 -15.60 -0.56
CA SER A 240 -29.02 -16.90 -0.22
C SER A 240 -30.52 -16.77 0.01
N SER A 241 -31.31 -17.67 -0.58
CA SER A 241 -32.78 -17.69 -0.42
C SER A 241 -33.23 -18.28 0.91
N THR A 242 -32.39 -19.09 1.56
CA THR A 242 -32.73 -19.84 2.78
C THR A 242 -32.53 -19.03 4.06
N CYS A 243 -31.74 -17.96 4.03
CA CYS A 243 -31.33 -17.24 5.24
C CYS A 243 -30.91 -15.79 5.00
N GLY A 244 -30.68 -15.07 6.09
CA GLY A 244 -30.22 -13.68 6.05
C GLY A 244 -31.34 -12.65 5.81
N PRO A 245 -31.00 -11.36 5.92
CA PRO A 245 -31.96 -10.27 5.76
C PRO A 245 -32.41 -10.05 4.30
N PHE A 246 -31.70 -10.63 3.32
CA PHE A 246 -31.89 -10.38 1.89
C PHE A 246 -32.58 -11.52 1.12
N ARG A 247 -33.10 -12.54 1.81
CA ARG A 247 -33.66 -13.78 1.25
C ARG A 247 -34.72 -13.65 0.15
N THR A 248 -35.44 -12.54 0.07
CA THR A 248 -36.52 -12.32 -0.91
C THR A 248 -36.11 -11.41 -2.08
N LEU A 249 -34.85 -11.01 -2.14
CA LEU A 249 -34.36 -10.00 -3.09
C LEU A 249 -33.43 -10.67 -4.11
N ASP A 250 -33.44 -10.18 -5.35
CA ASP A 250 -32.55 -10.71 -6.38
C ASP A 250 -31.10 -10.21 -6.20
N THR A 251 -30.93 -9.02 -5.61
CA THR A 251 -29.62 -8.46 -5.24
C THR A 251 -29.69 -7.74 -3.90
N MET A 252 -28.57 -7.65 -3.18
CA MET A 252 -28.51 -6.92 -1.90
C MET A 252 -28.79 -5.41 -2.12
N TYR A 253 -28.45 -4.87 -3.29
CA TYR A 253 -28.78 -3.49 -3.67
C TYR A 253 -30.28 -3.19 -3.59
N GLU A 254 -31.14 -4.15 -3.91
CA GLU A 254 -32.59 -3.93 -3.85
C GLU A 254 -33.11 -3.68 -2.44
N ALA A 255 -32.40 -4.15 -1.42
CA ALA A 255 -32.78 -3.93 -0.03
C ALA A 255 -32.77 -2.42 0.30
N GLY A 256 -31.84 -1.67 -0.29
CA GLY A 256 -31.81 -0.21 -0.21
C GLY A 256 -33.08 0.42 -0.78
N LYS A 257 -33.52 -0.03 -1.96
CA LYS A 257 -34.78 0.45 -2.58
C LYS A 257 -36.00 0.16 -1.71
N VAL A 258 -36.08 -1.03 -1.11
CA VAL A 258 -37.17 -1.39 -0.19
C VAL A 258 -37.15 -0.53 1.07
N TRP A 259 -35.97 -0.28 1.64
CA TRP A 259 -35.82 0.57 2.81
C TRP A 259 -36.25 2.01 2.52
N VAL A 260 -35.87 2.56 1.36
CA VAL A 260 -36.29 3.88 0.89
C VAL A 260 -37.82 3.97 0.76
N ARG A 261 -38.49 2.95 0.19
CA ARG A 261 -39.96 2.91 0.10
C ARG A 261 -40.65 2.84 1.47
N ARG A 262 -40.09 2.07 2.42
CA ARG A 262 -40.60 2.03 3.80
C ARG A 262 -40.45 3.38 4.50
N LEU A 263 -39.37 4.10 4.22
CA LEU A 263 -39.13 5.42 4.77
C LEU A 263 -40.12 6.46 4.20
N GLU A 264 -40.44 6.37 2.91
CA GLU A 264 -41.48 7.18 2.27
C GLU A 264 -42.86 6.98 2.92
N ALA A 265 -43.18 5.74 3.33
CA ALA A 265 -44.41 5.41 4.03
C ALA A 265 -44.43 5.87 5.52
N ALA A 266 -43.27 6.08 6.15
CA ALA A 266 -43.17 6.41 7.58
C ALA A 266 -43.45 7.90 7.90
N GLY A 267 -43.59 8.77 6.90
CA GLY A 267 -44.18 10.10 7.04
C GLY A 267 -43.52 11.22 6.24
N PRO A 268 -44.18 12.39 6.12
CA PRO A 268 -43.74 13.51 5.28
C PRO A 268 -42.48 14.22 5.78
N ARG A 269 -42.01 13.93 6.99
CA ARG A 269 -40.80 14.54 7.59
C ARG A 269 -39.49 14.00 6.98
N VAL A 270 -39.54 12.87 6.27
CA VAL A 270 -38.39 12.16 5.66
C VAL A 270 -38.51 11.99 4.14
N SER A 271 -39.52 12.60 3.51
CA SER A 271 -39.81 12.50 2.06
C SER A 271 -38.70 13.02 1.14
N TRP A 272 -37.77 13.83 1.66
CA TRP A 272 -36.62 14.32 0.92
C TRP A 272 -35.59 13.20 0.61
N LEU A 273 -35.42 12.19 1.47
CA LEU A 273 -34.48 11.07 1.26
C LEU A 273 -34.84 10.22 0.03
N PRO A 274 -36.09 9.72 -0.08
CA PRO A 274 -36.54 8.98 -1.26
C PRO A 274 -36.48 9.81 -2.54
N TRP A 275 -36.81 11.10 -2.46
CA TRP A 275 -36.74 12.01 -3.59
C TRP A 275 -35.30 12.18 -4.10
N VAL A 276 -34.33 12.38 -3.20
CA VAL A 276 -32.90 12.46 -3.56
C VAL A 276 -32.42 11.13 -4.15
N HIS A 277 -32.75 9.99 -3.56
CA HIS A 277 -32.34 8.68 -4.09
C HIS A 277 -32.87 8.44 -5.51
N ARG A 278 -34.18 8.65 -5.73
CA ARG A 278 -34.82 8.49 -7.05
C ARG A 278 -34.23 9.48 -8.07
N TYR A 279 -34.04 10.74 -7.69
CA TYR A 279 -33.58 11.73 -8.65
C TYR A 279 -32.09 11.64 -8.96
N LEU A 280 -31.24 11.31 -7.98
CA LEU A 280 -29.78 11.33 -8.09
C LEU A 280 -29.16 9.98 -8.48
N VAL A 281 -29.72 8.86 -7.99
CA VAL A 281 -29.14 7.52 -8.17
C VAL A 281 -29.85 6.73 -9.26
N GLU A 282 -31.19 6.80 -9.35
CA GLU A 282 -31.94 6.04 -10.37
C GLU A 282 -31.91 6.70 -11.75
N ASN A 283 -31.79 8.04 -11.82
CA ASN A 283 -31.62 8.73 -13.11
C ASN A 283 -30.16 8.71 -13.56
N THR A 284 -29.92 8.33 -14.81
CA THR A 284 -28.57 8.27 -15.38
C THR A 284 -27.98 9.66 -15.63
N PHE A 285 -28.81 10.68 -15.85
CA PHE A 285 -28.40 12.05 -16.17
C PHE A 285 -27.48 12.69 -15.10
N PRO A 286 -27.83 12.77 -13.81
CA PRO A 286 -26.96 13.36 -12.79
C PRO A 286 -25.64 12.59 -12.62
N VAL A 287 -25.65 11.26 -12.79
CA VAL A 287 -24.42 10.46 -12.77
C VAL A 287 -23.49 10.85 -13.93
N TYR A 288 -24.02 11.04 -15.13
CA TYR A 288 -23.26 11.56 -16.27
C TYR A 288 -22.79 13.00 -16.06
N LEU A 289 -23.62 13.86 -15.47
CA LEU A 289 -23.26 15.25 -15.19
C LEU A 289 -22.11 15.34 -14.17
N VAL A 290 -22.20 14.58 -13.07
CA VAL A 290 -21.15 14.52 -12.04
C VAL A 290 -19.87 13.91 -12.60
N SER A 291 -19.95 12.85 -13.40
CA SER A 291 -18.76 12.27 -14.03
C SER A 291 -18.10 13.20 -15.04
N ALA A 292 -18.89 13.93 -15.85
CA ALA A 292 -18.37 14.96 -16.75
C ALA A 292 -17.72 16.12 -15.99
N LEU A 293 -18.33 16.58 -14.88
CA LEU A 293 -17.76 17.62 -14.01
C LEU A 293 -16.45 17.15 -13.38
N LEU A 294 -16.41 15.92 -12.87
CA LEU A 294 -15.19 15.31 -12.33
C LEU A 294 -14.09 15.22 -13.39
N LEU A 295 -14.42 14.77 -14.60
CA LEU A 295 -13.47 14.73 -15.73
C LEU A 295 -12.96 16.13 -16.09
N ALA A 296 -13.83 17.14 -16.12
CA ALA A 296 -13.45 18.52 -16.37
C ALA A 296 -12.50 19.03 -15.27
N VAL A 297 -12.81 18.78 -14.00
CA VAL A 297 -11.94 19.14 -12.87
C VAL A 297 -10.59 18.43 -12.95
N ILE A 298 -10.56 17.13 -13.23
CA ILE A 298 -9.32 16.36 -13.41
C ILE A 298 -8.50 16.94 -14.57
N TYR A 299 -9.15 17.22 -15.71
CA TYR A 299 -8.51 17.81 -16.88
C TYR A 299 -7.89 19.17 -16.59
N LEU A 300 -8.65 20.06 -15.93
CA LEU A 300 -8.17 21.38 -15.52
C LEU A 300 -6.99 21.25 -14.55
N ASN A 301 -7.05 20.36 -13.57
CA ASN A 301 -5.93 20.11 -12.66
C ASN A 301 -4.68 19.60 -13.39
N ILE A 302 -4.84 18.70 -14.36
CA ILE A 302 -3.73 18.23 -15.20
C ILE A 302 -3.13 19.40 -15.99
N GLN A 303 -3.95 20.26 -16.58
CA GLN A 303 -3.47 21.45 -17.28
C GLN A 303 -2.71 22.40 -16.34
N VAL A 304 -3.26 22.67 -15.16
CA VAL A 304 -2.62 23.53 -14.14
C VAL A 304 -1.25 22.95 -13.75
N VAL A 305 -1.17 21.65 -13.44
CA VAL A 305 0.10 20.99 -13.09
C VAL A 305 1.10 21.06 -14.24
N LYS A 306 0.66 20.87 -15.49
CA LYS A 306 1.52 21.04 -16.69
C LYS A 306 2.01 22.48 -16.83
N GLY A 307 1.14 23.46 -16.62
CA GLY A 307 1.48 24.89 -16.64
C GLY A 307 2.52 25.25 -15.58
N GLN A 308 2.30 24.82 -14.33
CA GLN A 308 3.25 25.01 -13.23
C GLN A 308 4.61 24.39 -13.53
N ARG A 309 4.66 23.18 -14.08
CA ARG A 309 5.92 22.53 -14.51
C ARG A 309 6.65 23.35 -15.58
N ARG A 310 5.93 23.92 -16.55
CA ARG A 310 6.52 24.75 -17.61
C ARG A 310 7.12 26.04 -17.04
N VAL A 311 6.40 26.71 -16.15
CA VAL A 311 6.88 27.91 -15.44
C VAL A 311 8.15 27.61 -14.66
N ILE A 312 8.18 26.53 -13.87
CA ILE A 312 9.37 26.10 -13.13
C ILE A 312 10.56 25.86 -14.06
N CYS A 313 10.33 25.27 -15.25
CA CYS A 313 11.39 25.04 -16.23
C CYS A 313 11.98 26.35 -16.76
N LEU A 314 11.12 27.31 -17.12
CA LEU A 314 11.56 28.62 -17.61
C LEU A 314 12.32 29.42 -16.54
N LEU A 315 11.86 29.39 -15.28
CA LEU A 315 12.59 30.05 -14.18
C LEU A 315 13.97 29.42 -13.98
N LYS A 316 14.09 28.09 -14.06
CA LYS A 316 15.39 27.42 -13.95
C LYS A 316 16.35 27.81 -15.08
N GLU A 317 15.83 27.94 -16.30
CA GLU A 317 16.61 28.37 -17.46
C GLU A 317 17.06 29.83 -17.33
N GLN A 318 16.18 30.74 -16.88
CA GLN A 318 16.55 32.12 -16.58
C GLN A 318 17.64 32.22 -15.51
N ILE A 319 17.52 31.46 -14.41
CA ILE A 319 18.54 31.42 -13.36
C ILE A 319 19.89 30.90 -13.90
N SER A 320 19.87 29.91 -14.81
CA SER A 320 21.07 29.40 -15.46
C SER A 320 21.74 30.47 -16.33
N ASN A 321 20.97 31.13 -17.19
CA ASN A 321 21.48 32.15 -18.10
C ASN A 321 22.01 33.38 -17.33
N GLU A 322 21.30 33.85 -16.30
CA GLU A 322 21.80 34.92 -15.43
C GLU A 322 23.08 34.51 -14.67
N GLY A 323 23.20 33.23 -14.32
CA GLY A 323 24.41 32.66 -13.72
C GLY A 323 25.61 32.74 -14.66
N GLU A 324 25.42 32.33 -15.92
CA GLU A 324 26.46 32.42 -16.96
C GLU A 324 26.85 33.86 -17.27
N ASP A 325 25.88 34.78 -17.40
CA ASP A 325 26.15 36.20 -17.64
C ASP A 325 26.94 36.84 -16.49
N LYS A 326 26.61 36.51 -15.23
CA LYS A 326 27.38 36.99 -14.07
C LYS A 326 28.82 36.48 -14.08
N VAL A 327 29.02 35.20 -14.40
CA VAL A 327 30.38 34.62 -14.53
C VAL A 327 31.14 35.29 -15.68
N PHE A 328 30.49 35.52 -16.81
CA PHE A 328 31.08 36.22 -17.95
C PHE A 328 31.49 37.66 -17.60
N LEU A 329 30.62 38.41 -16.91
CA LEU A 329 30.93 39.77 -16.46
C LEU A 329 32.11 39.79 -15.48
N ILE A 330 32.15 38.87 -14.51
CA ILE A 330 33.25 38.76 -13.55
C ILE A 330 34.57 38.48 -14.27
N ASN A 331 34.59 37.51 -15.20
CA ASN A 331 35.79 37.18 -15.99
C ASN A 331 36.27 38.39 -16.82
N ARG A 332 35.34 39.13 -17.43
CA ARG A 332 35.67 40.32 -18.21
C ARG A 332 36.22 41.43 -17.32
N LEU A 333 35.62 41.67 -16.15
CA LEU A 333 36.12 42.63 -15.16
C LEU A 333 37.54 42.27 -14.71
N HIS A 334 37.80 41.00 -14.38
CA HIS A 334 39.12 40.49 -14.00
C HIS A 334 40.16 40.76 -15.09
N SER A 335 39.82 40.49 -16.35
CA SER A 335 40.71 40.75 -17.50
C SER A 335 41.08 42.24 -17.66
N VAL A 336 40.13 43.15 -17.37
CA VAL A 336 40.36 44.60 -17.43
C VAL A 336 41.24 45.06 -16.27
N TYR A 337 41.02 44.55 -15.06
CA TYR A 337 41.88 44.80 -13.92
C TYR A 337 43.32 44.33 -14.18
N GLU A 338 43.51 43.09 -14.66
CA GLU A 338 44.83 42.57 -15.03
C GLU A 338 45.54 43.41 -16.10
N ARG A 339 44.81 43.83 -17.14
CA ARG A 339 45.38 44.68 -18.20
C ARG A 339 45.80 46.04 -17.65
N LYS A 340 44.97 46.65 -16.78
CA LYS A 340 45.28 47.94 -16.13
C LYS A 340 46.49 47.82 -15.21
N GLU A 341 46.62 46.71 -14.49
CA GLU A 341 47.76 46.43 -13.62
C GLU A 341 49.05 46.23 -14.42
N ARG A 342 49.03 45.44 -15.51
CA ARG A 342 50.15 45.34 -16.45
C ARG A 342 50.55 46.68 -17.06
N SER A 343 49.59 47.52 -17.46
CA SER A 343 49.88 48.86 -17.98
C SER A 343 50.45 49.81 -16.93
N ARG A 344 50.13 49.64 -15.63
CA ARG A 344 50.75 50.41 -14.55
C ARG A 344 52.19 49.95 -14.32
N VAL A 345 52.43 48.65 -14.25
CA VAL A 345 53.78 48.07 -14.11
C VAL A 345 54.67 48.48 -15.28
N GLY A 346 54.17 48.41 -16.52
CA GLY A 346 54.91 48.86 -17.71
C GLY A 346 55.29 50.33 -17.67
N ARG A 347 54.37 51.21 -17.22
CA ARG A 347 54.65 52.64 -17.05
C ARG A 347 55.68 52.93 -15.96
N SER A 348 55.65 52.18 -14.84
CA SER A 348 56.67 52.28 -13.80
C SER A 348 58.05 51.85 -14.32
N GLN A 349 58.13 50.77 -15.12
CA GLN A 349 59.38 50.30 -15.73
C GLN A 349 59.91 51.22 -16.84
N GLU A 350 59.04 51.91 -17.58
CA GLU A 350 59.44 52.96 -18.54
C GLU A 350 59.92 54.22 -17.84
N ALA A 351 59.26 54.62 -16.74
CA ALA A 351 59.72 55.73 -15.92
C ALA A 351 61.08 55.42 -15.26
N GLU A 352 61.31 54.20 -14.77
CA GLU A 352 62.63 53.77 -14.28
C GLU A 352 63.68 53.76 -15.39
N ARG A 353 63.36 53.28 -16.60
CA ARG A 353 64.30 53.31 -17.75
C ARG A 353 64.62 54.71 -18.26
N LEU A 354 63.71 55.67 -18.15
CA LEU A 354 63.96 57.07 -18.50
C LEU A 354 64.80 57.80 -17.44
N VAL A 355 64.79 57.32 -16.19
CA VAL A 355 65.66 57.81 -15.11
C VAL A 355 67.07 57.20 -15.19
N ASP A 356 67.20 55.96 -15.69
CA ASP A 356 68.50 55.27 -15.90
C ASP A 356 69.08 55.44 -17.33
N GLY A 357 68.50 56.36 -18.13
CA GLY A 357 69.04 56.70 -19.45
C GLY A 357 70.39 57.42 -19.32
N PRO A 358 71.47 56.96 -19.96
CA PRO A 358 72.79 57.53 -19.77
C PRO A 358 72.87 58.94 -20.37
N ASP A 359 73.29 59.91 -19.54
CA ASP A 359 74.04 61.08 -19.98
C ASP A 359 75.31 60.57 -20.69
N ALA A 360 75.21 60.39 -22.00
CA ALA A 360 76.33 60.11 -22.89
C ALA A 360 76.50 61.30 -23.84
N TRP A 361 77.49 62.13 -23.48
CA TRP A 361 78.41 62.92 -24.32
C TRP A 361 78.00 63.27 -25.75
#